data_AF-A0A2E8PXJ0-F1
#
_entry.id   AF-A0A2E8PXJ0-F1
#
_cell.length_a   1.000
_cell.length_b   1.000
_cell.length_c   1.000
_cell.angle_alpha   90.00
_cell.angle_beta   90.00
_cell.angle_gamma   90.00
#
_symmetry.space_group_name_H-M   'P 1'
#
loop_
_entity.id
_entity.type
_entity.pdbx_description
1 polymer ?
#
loop_
_entity_poly.entity_id
_entity_poly.type
_entity_poly.pdbx_seq_one_letter_code
_entity_poly.pdbx_strand_id
1 'polypeptide(L)'
;TRNGGAYSWETCGAQKQLHDALRTFCTGSNDCEIYTHSTGGLVVAAYFGLNNPSVNIRRIQLMASAAGGSELADISTSYLGWLGFDTLGGELDESVSTRGARNGFNHYQARGRTYYTTSGEGTDYLYATSPFLPGKDDGVLANHSLCNVNTVKSVDQSCTRGNGTMTRSYSCGFLWLSTCYDRSYRWSPYYTVYRGGGSHSHGDAKRDYNRR
;
A
#
# COMPACT_ATOMS: atom_id res chain seq x y z
N THR A 1 3.36 9.48 22.13
CA THR A 1 2.50 9.72 20.94
C THR A 1 3.36 9.53 19.71
N ARG A 2 2.87 8.84 18.67
CA ARG A 2 3.62 8.64 17.41
C ARG A 2 3.46 9.91 16.57
N ASN A 3 4.22 10.93 16.94
CA ASN A 3 4.04 12.28 16.43
C ASN A 3 4.45 12.35 14.95
N GLY A 4 3.52 12.81 14.13
CA GLY A 4 3.74 13.14 12.72
C GLY A 4 3.34 12.05 11.72
N GLY A 5 3.05 12.49 10.49
CA GLY A 5 2.69 11.61 9.37
C GLY A 5 1.41 10.78 9.54
N ALA A 6 1.42 9.59 8.95
CA ALA A 6 0.28 8.67 8.91
C ALA A 6 -0.15 8.13 10.30
N TYR A 7 0.69 8.26 11.33
CA TYR A 7 0.45 7.73 12.68
C TYR A 7 0.02 8.79 13.70
N SER A 8 -0.15 10.03 13.26
CA SER A 8 -0.40 11.17 14.15
C SER A 8 -1.78 11.13 14.81
N TRP A 9 -1.78 11.37 16.13
CA TRP A 9 -2.96 11.48 17.00
C TRP A 9 -3.24 12.92 17.47
N GLU A 10 -2.51 13.90 16.96
CA GLU A 10 -2.79 15.32 17.18
C GLU A 10 -4.19 15.68 16.65
N THR A 11 -4.73 16.85 17.01
CA THR A 11 -6.09 17.27 16.62
C THR A 11 -6.36 17.18 15.12
N CYS A 12 -5.37 17.51 14.29
CA CYS A 12 -5.46 17.38 12.82
C CYS A 12 -4.75 16.12 12.29
N GLY A 13 -4.31 15.21 13.15
CA GLY A 13 -3.58 14.00 12.80
C GLY A 13 -4.45 12.94 12.13
N ALA A 14 -3.86 12.20 11.19
CA ALA A 14 -4.59 11.22 10.37
C ALA A 14 -5.27 10.12 11.19
N GLN A 15 -4.62 9.62 12.26
CA GLN A 15 -5.21 8.59 13.12
C GLN A 15 -6.36 9.17 13.96
N LYS A 16 -6.21 10.39 14.48
CA LYS A 16 -7.25 11.05 15.27
C LYS A 16 -8.50 11.32 14.43
N GLN A 17 -8.32 11.90 13.25
CA GLN A 17 -9.45 12.19 12.35
C GLN A 17 -10.17 10.92 11.90
N LEU A 18 -9.41 9.85 11.57
CA LEU A 18 -10.00 8.56 11.25
C LEU A 18 -10.76 7.97 12.44
N HIS A 19 -10.17 7.99 13.64
CA HIS A 19 -10.82 7.50 14.85
C HIS A 19 -12.16 8.19 15.11
N ASP A 20 -12.17 9.52 15.04
CA ASP A 20 -13.37 10.31 15.29
C ASP A 20 -14.46 10.02 14.26
N ALA A 21 -14.11 9.99 12.97
CA ALA A 21 -15.05 9.65 11.90
C ALA A 21 -15.66 8.25 12.10
N LEU A 22 -14.84 7.24 12.43
CA LEU A 22 -15.32 5.88 12.65
C LEU A 22 -16.25 5.78 13.86
N ARG A 23 -15.96 6.51 14.94
CA ARG A 23 -16.80 6.50 16.14
C ARG A 23 -18.14 7.21 15.89
N THR A 24 -18.13 8.27 15.10
CA THR A 24 -19.34 9.02 14.74
C THR A 24 -20.23 8.27 13.76
N PHE A 25 -19.66 7.67 12.71
CA PHE A 25 -20.46 7.14 11.60
C PHE A 25 -20.61 5.62 11.60
N CYS A 26 -19.67 4.88 12.17
CA CYS A 26 -19.58 3.41 12.02
C CYS A 26 -19.93 2.66 13.31
N THR A 27 -20.84 3.21 14.12
CA THR A 27 -21.30 2.59 15.37
C THR A 27 -22.83 2.49 15.39
N GLY A 28 -23.39 1.82 16.41
CA GLY A 28 -24.83 1.61 16.53
C GLY A 28 -25.36 0.66 15.45
N SER A 29 -26.42 1.09 14.74
CA SER A 29 -27.03 0.35 13.63
C SER A 29 -26.36 0.58 12.27
N ASN A 30 -25.37 1.48 12.20
CA ASN A 30 -24.72 1.82 10.94
C ASN A 30 -23.63 0.82 10.60
N ASP A 31 -23.52 0.49 9.32
CA ASP A 31 -22.45 -0.28 8.73
C ASP A 31 -21.63 0.63 7.80
N CYS A 32 -20.30 0.54 7.86
CA CYS A 32 -19.42 1.32 7.01
C CYS A 32 -18.60 0.46 6.04
N GLU A 33 -18.34 1.02 4.86
CA GLU A 33 -17.28 0.58 3.96
C GLU A 33 -16.22 1.69 3.88
N ILE A 34 -14.95 1.32 3.99
CA ILE A 34 -13.82 2.25 3.96
C ILE A 34 -13.09 2.11 2.63
N TYR A 35 -12.99 3.20 1.89
CA TYR A 35 -12.26 3.26 0.62
C TYR A 35 -11.09 4.23 0.78
N THR A 36 -9.88 3.76 0.49
CA THR A 36 -8.67 4.56 0.61
C THR A 36 -7.86 4.52 -0.68
N HIS A 37 -7.10 5.58 -0.90
CA HIS A 37 -6.13 5.67 -1.98
C HIS A 37 -4.76 6.01 -1.40
N SER A 38 -3.68 5.44 -1.96
CA SER A 38 -2.31 5.82 -1.63
C SER A 38 -2.01 5.69 -0.12
N THR A 39 -1.47 6.75 0.50
CA THR A 39 -1.17 6.85 1.93
C THR A 39 -2.38 6.65 2.83
N GLY A 40 -3.61 6.90 2.37
CA GLY A 40 -4.82 6.63 3.16
C GLY A 40 -4.93 5.16 3.55
N GLY A 41 -4.45 4.24 2.71
CA GLY A 41 -4.46 2.82 3.02
C GLY A 41 -3.47 2.45 4.13
N LEU A 42 -2.33 3.14 4.21
CA LEU A 42 -1.40 3.03 5.33
C LEU A 42 -2.07 3.49 6.63
N VAL A 43 -2.74 4.65 6.62
CA VAL A 43 -3.43 5.19 7.80
C VAL A 43 -4.46 4.19 8.34
N VAL A 44 -5.31 3.65 7.46
CA VAL A 44 -6.38 2.70 7.86
C VAL A 44 -5.80 1.37 8.33
N ALA A 45 -4.84 0.80 7.60
CA ALA A 45 -4.22 -0.46 7.99
C ALA A 45 -3.49 -0.34 9.34
N ALA A 46 -2.76 0.75 9.55
CA ALA A 46 -2.09 1.03 10.80
C ALA A 46 -3.08 1.23 11.96
N TYR A 47 -4.18 1.95 11.71
CA TYR A 47 -5.19 2.21 12.72
C TYR A 47 -5.76 0.91 13.28
N PHE A 48 -6.20 -0.02 12.43
CA PHE A 48 -6.72 -1.32 12.87
C PHE A 48 -5.61 -2.30 13.30
N GLY A 49 -4.36 -2.10 12.87
CA GLY A 49 -3.23 -2.88 13.38
C GLY A 49 -2.88 -2.56 14.83
N LEU A 50 -2.97 -1.28 15.19
CA LEU A 50 -2.58 -0.76 16.50
C LEU A 50 -3.75 -0.69 17.48
N ASN A 51 -4.99 -0.58 16.98
CA ASN A 51 -6.17 -0.36 17.78
C ASN A 51 -7.22 -1.43 17.49
N ASN A 52 -8.11 -1.69 18.45
CA ASN A 52 -9.26 -2.58 18.28
C ASN A 52 -10.57 -1.85 18.62
N PRO A 53 -10.99 -0.87 17.80
CA PRO A 53 -12.21 -0.12 18.06
C PRO A 53 -13.46 -0.98 17.83
N SER A 54 -14.45 -0.80 18.69
CA SER A 54 -15.79 -1.36 18.48
C SER A 54 -16.56 -0.51 17.45
N VAL A 55 -16.47 -0.93 16.19
CA VAL A 55 -17.09 -0.30 15.00
C VAL A 55 -17.57 -1.37 14.01
N ASN A 56 -18.55 -1.03 13.18
CA ASN A 56 -19.16 -1.92 12.20
C ASN A 56 -18.57 -1.64 10.81
N ILE A 57 -17.57 -2.42 10.41
CA ILE A 57 -16.93 -2.30 9.10
C ILE A 57 -17.21 -3.53 8.26
N ARG A 58 -17.89 -3.35 7.13
CA ARG A 58 -18.20 -4.40 6.16
C ARG A 58 -17.04 -4.66 5.21
N ARG A 59 -16.32 -3.60 4.83
CA ARG A 59 -15.25 -3.67 3.84
C ARG A 59 -14.20 -2.61 4.08
N ILE A 60 -12.95 -2.97 3.83
CA ILE A 60 -11.84 -2.03 3.73
C ILE A 60 -11.17 -2.25 2.37
N GLN A 61 -11.28 -1.28 1.48
CA GLN A 61 -10.68 -1.30 0.16
C GLN A 61 -9.49 -0.34 0.11
N LEU A 62 -8.34 -0.90 -0.24
CA LEU A 62 -7.06 -0.18 -0.35
C LEU A 62 -6.66 -0.07 -1.83
N MET A 63 -6.89 1.09 -2.42
CA MET A 63 -6.62 1.34 -3.84
C MET A 63 -5.22 1.93 -3.98
N ALA A 64 -4.33 1.24 -4.71
CA ALA A 64 -2.92 1.64 -4.86
C ALA A 64 -2.28 2.03 -3.52
N SER A 65 -2.32 1.11 -2.55
CA SER A 65 -2.04 1.43 -1.15
C SER A 65 -0.55 1.46 -0.81
N ALA A 66 -0.14 2.50 -0.08
CA ALA A 66 1.20 2.61 0.49
C ALA A 66 1.36 1.90 1.85
N ALA A 67 0.51 0.93 2.18
CA ALA A 67 0.61 0.21 3.45
C ALA A 67 1.98 -0.49 3.62
N GLY A 68 2.59 -0.96 2.52
CA GLY A 68 3.95 -1.53 2.53
C GLY A 68 5.08 -0.50 2.42
N GLY A 69 4.74 0.79 2.35
CA GLY A 69 5.62 1.94 2.15
C GLY A 69 5.94 2.25 0.69
N SER A 70 6.73 3.30 0.46
CA SER A 70 7.20 3.75 -0.85
C SER A 70 8.70 4.01 -0.81
N GLU A 71 9.40 3.54 -1.83
CA GLU A 71 10.81 3.78 -2.06
C GLU A 71 11.07 5.25 -2.42
N LEU A 72 10.08 5.96 -2.96
CA LEU A 72 10.19 7.39 -3.17
C LEU A 72 10.34 8.12 -1.83
N ALA A 73 9.63 7.69 -0.79
CA ALA A 73 9.77 8.26 0.55
C ALA A 73 11.08 7.88 1.26
N ASP A 74 11.83 6.88 0.75
CA ASP A 74 13.17 6.53 1.24
C ASP A 74 14.27 7.43 0.61
N ILE A 75 13.93 8.19 -0.44
CA ILE A 75 14.86 9.04 -1.19
C ILE A 75 14.74 10.49 -0.71
N SER A 76 15.85 11.23 -0.77
CA SER A 76 15.92 12.63 -0.36
C SER A 76 14.88 13.51 -1.07
N THR A 77 14.19 14.34 -0.27
CA THR A 77 13.25 15.38 -0.72
C THR A 77 13.87 16.35 -1.72
N SER A 78 15.18 16.65 -1.62
CA SER A 78 15.88 17.52 -2.57
C SER A 78 16.04 16.89 -3.95
N TYR A 79 16.22 15.56 -4.01
CA TYR A 79 16.37 14.83 -5.25
C TYR A 79 15.03 14.65 -5.98
N LEU A 80 13.97 14.36 -5.22
CA LEU A 80 12.62 14.29 -5.74
C LEU A 80 12.06 15.66 -6.14
N GLY A 81 12.40 16.71 -5.40
CA GLY A 81 12.11 18.09 -5.77
C GLY A 81 12.78 18.51 -7.09
N TRP A 82 13.99 18.03 -7.38
CA TRP A 82 14.64 18.24 -8.68
C TRP A 82 13.88 17.59 -9.85
N LEU A 83 13.21 16.46 -9.60
CA LEU A 83 12.33 15.78 -10.55
C LEU A 83 10.90 16.38 -10.60
N GLY A 84 10.61 17.42 -9.82
CA GLY A 84 9.30 18.08 -9.77
C GLY A 84 8.26 17.38 -8.89
N PHE A 85 8.68 16.48 -7.99
CA PHE A 85 7.79 15.86 -7.02
C PHE A 85 7.73 16.68 -5.74
N ASP A 86 6.53 17.11 -5.37
CA ASP A 86 6.28 17.72 -4.06
C ASP A 86 6.36 16.64 -2.98
N THR A 87 7.55 16.42 -2.44
CA THR A 87 7.71 15.64 -1.21
C THR A 87 7.25 16.51 -0.05
N LEU A 88 6.30 16.02 0.73
CA LEU A 88 5.75 16.76 1.86
C LEU A 88 6.79 16.97 2.97
N GLY A 89 7.88 16.22 2.96
CA GLY A 89 8.96 16.36 3.93
C GLY A 89 8.55 15.92 5.33
N GLY A 90 9.54 15.75 6.20
CA GLY A 90 9.31 15.53 7.63
C GLY A 90 8.68 14.18 7.95
N GLU A 91 7.81 14.15 8.97
CA GLU A 91 7.33 12.91 9.58
C GLU A 91 6.37 12.11 8.68
N LEU A 92 5.79 12.73 7.64
CA LEU A 92 4.97 11.99 6.68
C LEU A 92 5.83 11.10 5.79
N ASP A 93 6.93 11.63 5.25
CA ASP A 93 7.90 10.86 4.48
C ASP A 93 8.49 9.75 5.35
N GLU A 94 8.80 10.04 6.62
CA GLU A 94 9.22 9.00 7.58
C GLU A 94 8.17 7.89 7.72
N SER A 95 6.89 8.25 7.88
CA SER A 95 5.83 7.24 8.05
C SER A 95 5.57 6.40 6.81
N VAL A 96 5.72 6.98 5.61
CA VAL A 96 5.45 6.34 4.30
C VAL A 96 6.69 5.64 3.74
N SER A 97 7.89 5.94 4.24
CA SER A 97 9.12 5.20 3.96
C SER A 97 8.89 3.69 4.10
N THR A 98 9.60 2.86 3.32
CA THR A 98 9.42 1.40 3.41
C THR A 98 9.69 0.89 4.83
N ARG A 99 10.66 1.51 5.50
CA ARG A 99 10.98 1.24 6.91
C ARG A 99 9.85 1.67 7.85
N GLY A 100 9.34 2.89 7.71
CA GLY A 100 8.32 3.45 8.59
C GLY A 100 6.98 2.77 8.46
N ALA A 101 6.54 2.46 7.24
CA ALA A 101 5.29 1.77 6.97
C ALA A 101 5.29 0.33 7.51
N ARG A 102 6.41 -0.39 7.32
CA ARG A 102 6.55 -1.80 7.75
C ARG A 102 6.77 -1.96 9.24
N ASN A 103 7.53 -1.06 9.87
CA ASN A 103 7.81 -1.11 11.31
C ASN A 103 6.75 -0.38 12.14
N GLY A 104 5.91 0.44 11.51
CA GLY A 104 4.87 1.18 12.20
C GLY A 104 3.86 0.26 12.89
N PHE A 105 3.47 -0.85 12.28
CA PHE A 105 2.50 -1.76 12.90
C PHE A 105 2.69 -3.19 12.43
N ASN A 106 2.14 -4.14 13.19
CA ASN A 106 2.13 -5.53 12.78
C ASN A 106 1.04 -5.72 11.72
N HIS A 107 1.44 -5.83 10.46
CA HIS A 107 0.56 -6.06 9.31
C HIS A 107 -0.28 -7.35 9.40
N TYR A 108 0.12 -8.31 10.23
CA TYR A 108 -0.66 -9.53 10.49
C TYR A 108 -1.80 -9.34 11.48
N GLN A 109 -1.85 -8.19 12.14
CA GLN A 109 -2.91 -7.84 13.08
C GLN A 109 -3.89 -6.92 12.36
N ALA A 110 -5.07 -7.44 12.00
CA ALA A 110 -6.16 -6.64 11.44
C ALA A 110 -7.44 -6.70 12.29
N ARG A 111 -7.36 -7.34 13.48
CA ARG A 111 -8.48 -7.47 14.43
C ARG A 111 -9.77 -8.00 13.78
N GLY A 112 -9.62 -9.04 12.96
CA GLY A 112 -10.74 -9.68 12.25
C GLY A 112 -11.19 -8.94 10.99
N ARG A 113 -10.52 -7.87 10.57
CA ARG A 113 -10.77 -7.19 9.30
C ARG A 113 -9.98 -7.83 8.17
N THR A 114 -10.49 -7.67 6.96
CA THR A 114 -9.83 -8.06 5.71
C THR A 114 -9.60 -6.83 4.87
N TYR A 115 -8.40 -6.72 4.28
CA TYR A 115 -8.02 -5.61 3.42
C TYR A 115 -8.07 -6.05 1.96
N TYR A 116 -8.90 -5.40 1.16
CA TYR A 116 -9.06 -5.71 -0.26
C TYR A 116 -8.30 -4.70 -1.10
N THR A 117 -7.29 -5.15 -1.83
CA THR A 117 -6.40 -4.25 -2.56
C THR A 117 -6.64 -4.28 -4.05
N THR A 118 -6.46 -3.13 -4.67
CA THR A 118 -6.39 -3.00 -6.13
C THR A 118 -5.04 -2.43 -6.50
N SER A 119 -4.48 -2.96 -7.59
CA SER A 119 -3.13 -2.61 -8.03
C SER A 119 -3.12 -2.30 -9.53
N GLY A 120 -2.39 -1.24 -9.88
CA GLY A 120 -2.00 -0.89 -11.23
C GLY A 120 -0.55 -1.27 -11.53
N GLU A 121 -0.18 -1.21 -12.81
CA GLU A 121 1.22 -1.26 -13.26
C GLU A 121 1.50 -0.23 -14.35
N GLY A 122 0.58 0.72 -14.54
CA GLY A 122 0.75 1.83 -15.46
C GLY A 122 1.62 2.89 -14.84
N THR A 123 2.31 3.67 -15.68
CA THR A 123 3.14 4.77 -15.21
C THR A 123 2.31 6.03 -15.01
N ASP A 124 2.53 6.70 -13.88
CA ASP A 124 2.31 8.14 -13.77
C ASP A 124 3.67 8.85 -13.94
N TYR A 125 3.67 10.11 -14.41
CA TYR A 125 4.87 10.95 -14.54
C TYR A 125 5.92 10.49 -15.58
N LEU A 126 5.48 9.96 -16.73
CA LEU A 126 6.36 9.63 -17.87
C LEU A 126 7.57 8.74 -17.50
N TYR A 127 7.38 7.76 -16.62
CA TYR A 127 8.42 6.85 -16.10
C TYR A 127 9.55 7.53 -15.30
N ALA A 128 9.39 8.79 -14.88
CA ALA A 128 10.42 9.51 -14.13
C ALA A 128 10.76 8.85 -12.78
N THR A 129 9.84 8.09 -12.20
CA THR A 129 9.98 7.41 -10.90
C THR A 129 10.43 5.97 -11.00
N SER A 130 10.21 5.30 -12.15
CA SER A 130 10.47 3.86 -12.32
C SER A 130 11.91 3.43 -12.00
N PRO A 131 12.97 4.23 -12.23
CA PRO A 131 14.34 3.87 -11.81
C PRO A 131 14.51 3.69 -10.29
N PHE A 132 13.61 4.24 -9.48
CA PHE A 132 13.64 4.18 -8.02
C PHE A 132 12.72 3.09 -7.44
N LEU A 133 11.85 2.51 -8.28
CA LEU A 133 10.85 1.54 -7.88
C LEU A 133 11.33 0.14 -8.29
N PRO A 134 11.59 -0.77 -7.33
CA PRO A 134 12.09 -2.11 -7.62
C PRO A 134 11.01 -3.00 -8.25
N GLY A 135 11.28 -3.39 -9.48
CA GLY A 135 10.46 -4.34 -10.23
C GLY A 135 9.29 -3.66 -10.93
N LYS A 136 8.11 -4.28 -10.89
CA LYS A 136 6.90 -3.64 -11.41
C LYS A 136 6.37 -2.60 -10.44
N ASP A 137 5.78 -1.54 -10.96
CA ASP A 137 5.26 -0.41 -10.19
C ASP A 137 4.07 0.26 -10.89
N ASP A 138 3.33 1.10 -10.16
CA ASP A 138 2.22 1.91 -10.69
C ASP A 138 2.60 3.39 -10.93
N GLY A 139 3.89 3.70 -11.04
CA GLY A 139 4.44 5.04 -11.15
C GLY A 139 4.67 5.76 -9.83
N VAL A 140 4.20 5.22 -8.69
CA VAL A 140 4.40 5.82 -7.35
C VAL A 140 4.84 4.80 -6.31
N LEU A 141 4.34 3.56 -6.42
CA LEU A 141 4.60 2.48 -5.48
C LEU A 141 5.06 1.23 -6.23
N ALA A 142 6.10 0.56 -5.70
CA ALA A 142 6.49 -0.73 -6.21
C ALA A 142 5.47 -1.83 -5.86
N ASN A 143 5.46 -2.90 -6.65
CA ASN A 143 4.54 -4.02 -6.50
C ASN A 143 4.68 -4.74 -5.15
N HIS A 144 5.83 -4.68 -4.49
CA HIS A 144 5.92 -5.24 -3.15
C HIS A 144 4.95 -4.53 -2.17
N SER A 145 4.68 -3.25 -2.38
CA SER A 145 3.76 -2.45 -1.57
C SER A 145 2.33 -2.67 -2.04
N LEU A 146 2.08 -2.49 -3.35
CA LEU A 146 0.76 -2.64 -3.98
C LEU A 146 0.14 -4.03 -3.75
N CYS A 147 0.99 -5.06 -3.81
CA CYS A 147 0.57 -6.45 -3.59
C CYS A 147 0.66 -6.89 -2.12
N ASN A 148 1.05 -6.01 -1.19
CA ASN A 148 1.19 -6.29 0.25
C ASN A 148 2.18 -7.43 0.55
N VAL A 149 3.32 -7.42 -0.14
CA VAL A 149 4.41 -8.39 0.04
C VAL A 149 5.18 -8.08 1.32
N ASN A 150 5.40 -9.12 2.13
CA ASN A 150 5.97 -8.98 3.47
C ASN A 150 7.47 -8.68 3.51
N THR A 151 8.11 -8.55 2.35
CA THR A 151 9.50 -8.11 2.18
C THR A 151 9.59 -6.98 1.15
N VAL A 152 10.57 -6.08 1.33
CA VAL A 152 11.00 -5.12 0.31
C VAL A 152 11.88 -5.87 -0.67
N LYS A 153 11.41 -6.07 -1.89
CA LYS A 153 12.17 -6.73 -2.96
C LYS A 153 11.62 -6.35 -4.33
N SER A 154 12.42 -6.56 -5.38
CA SER A 154 11.92 -6.47 -6.75
C SER A 154 10.87 -7.54 -6.99
N VAL A 155 9.65 -7.11 -7.31
CA VAL A 155 8.53 -8.00 -7.65
C VAL A 155 8.19 -7.80 -9.13
N ASP A 156 8.89 -8.53 -9.98
CA ASP A 156 8.75 -8.50 -11.45
C ASP A 156 7.53 -9.29 -11.97
N GLN A 157 6.43 -9.25 -11.23
CA GLN A 157 5.22 -9.98 -11.55
C GLN A 157 4.01 -9.24 -11.01
N SER A 158 2.89 -9.37 -11.72
CA SER A 158 1.67 -8.67 -11.38
C SER A 158 0.98 -9.26 -10.17
N CYS A 159 0.34 -8.42 -9.34
CA CYS A 159 -0.35 -8.89 -8.13
C CYS A 159 -1.35 -10.01 -8.45
N THR A 160 -1.06 -11.25 -8.05
CA THR A 160 -2.02 -12.35 -8.14
C THR A 160 -3.29 -12.00 -7.35
N ARG A 161 -4.48 -12.28 -7.90
CA ARG A 161 -5.74 -12.09 -7.15
C ARG A 161 -5.84 -13.08 -5.99
N GLY A 162 -6.45 -12.66 -4.88
CA GLY A 162 -6.57 -13.45 -3.65
C GLY A 162 -5.48 -13.21 -2.61
N ASN A 163 -5.37 -14.13 -1.64
CA ASN A 163 -4.45 -14.12 -0.49
C ASN A 163 -3.32 -15.16 -0.63
N GLY A 164 -2.61 -15.15 -1.75
CA GLY A 164 -1.62 -16.19 -2.06
C GLY A 164 -0.17 -15.75 -2.02
N THR A 165 0.71 -16.73 -2.23
CA THR A 165 2.09 -16.51 -2.70
C THR A 165 2.05 -16.10 -4.17
N MET A 166 2.83 -15.08 -4.53
CA MET A 166 3.06 -14.71 -5.93
C MET A 166 4.30 -15.43 -6.44
N THR A 167 4.18 -16.17 -7.54
CA THR A 167 5.29 -16.97 -8.10
C THR A 167 5.60 -16.52 -9.52
N ARG A 168 6.83 -16.06 -9.75
CA ARG A 168 7.35 -15.70 -11.07
C ARG A 168 8.26 -16.81 -11.55
N SER A 169 7.99 -17.36 -12.72
CA SER A 169 8.95 -18.21 -13.45
C SER A 169 9.83 -17.37 -14.36
N TYR A 170 11.11 -17.69 -14.45
CA TYR A 170 12.05 -17.06 -15.37
C TYR A 170 13.11 -18.05 -15.86
N SER A 171 13.62 -17.81 -17.07
CA SER A 171 14.70 -18.61 -17.63
C SER A 171 16.01 -18.35 -16.88
N CYS A 172 16.76 -19.40 -16.58
CA CYS A 172 17.99 -19.34 -15.80
C CYS A 172 18.95 -20.48 -16.19
N GLY A 173 20.15 -20.52 -15.58
CA GLY A 173 21.14 -21.57 -15.84
C GLY A 173 21.98 -21.34 -17.11
N PHE A 174 22.84 -22.30 -17.45
CA PHE A 174 23.70 -22.22 -18.64
C PHE A 174 22.83 -22.14 -19.90
N LEU A 175 23.06 -21.11 -20.72
CA LEU A 175 22.26 -20.79 -21.90
C LEU A 175 20.76 -20.62 -21.64
N TRP A 176 20.34 -20.29 -20.40
CA TRP A 176 18.94 -20.03 -20.04
C TRP A 176 17.99 -21.23 -20.23
N LEU A 177 18.55 -22.45 -20.25
CA LEU A 177 17.82 -23.69 -20.54
C LEU A 177 17.02 -24.24 -19.35
N SER A 178 17.17 -23.65 -18.15
CA SER A 178 16.43 -24.04 -16.94
C SER A 178 15.32 -23.05 -16.63
N THR A 179 14.28 -23.51 -15.92
CA THR A 179 13.24 -22.63 -15.35
C THR A 179 13.45 -22.48 -13.86
N CYS A 180 13.67 -21.24 -13.40
CA CYS A 180 13.75 -20.88 -11.99
C CYS A 180 12.44 -20.20 -11.56
N TYR A 181 12.23 -20.17 -10.23
CA TYR A 181 11.04 -19.56 -9.64
C TYR A 181 11.43 -18.62 -8.51
N ASP A 182 10.89 -17.40 -8.53
CA ASP A 182 10.90 -16.50 -7.39
C ASP A 182 9.51 -16.44 -6.74
N ARG A 183 9.48 -16.56 -5.41
CA ARG A 183 8.25 -16.56 -4.60
C ARG A 183 8.20 -15.34 -3.70
N SER A 184 7.04 -14.69 -3.65
CA SER A 184 6.79 -13.53 -2.79
C SER A 184 5.58 -13.83 -1.91
N TYR A 185 5.72 -13.62 -0.60
CA TYR A 185 4.66 -13.90 0.36
C TYR A 185 3.99 -12.60 0.77
N ARG A 186 2.67 -12.67 1.00
CA ARG A 186 1.88 -11.49 1.39
C ARG A 186 1.62 -11.47 2.88
N TRP A 187 1.39 -10.28 3.41
CA TRP A 187 0.77 -10.17 4.73
C TRP A 187 -0.66 -10.70 4.68
N SER A 188 -1.03 -11.55 5.63
CA SER A 188 -2.43 -11.83 5.92
C SER A 188 -2.96 -10.69 6.81
N PRO A 189 -4.17 -10.16 6.63
CA PRO A 189 -5.25 -10.64 5.77
C PRO A 189 -5.47 -9.72 4.55
N TYR A 190 -4.43 -9.45 3.76
CA TYR A 190 -4.54 -8.65 2.54
C TYR A 190 -4.88 -9.53 1.32
N TYR A 191 -5.82 -9.08 0.50
CA TYR A 191 -6.33 -9.80 -0.68
C TYR A 191 -6.38 -8.88 -1.88
N THR A 192 -5.74 -9.25 -2.98
CA THR A 192 -5.90 -8.48 -4.22
C THR A 192 -7.21 -8.86 -4.89
N VAL A 193 -8.09 -7.87 -5.11
CA VAL A 193 -9.38 -8.07 -5.78
C VAL A 193 -9.34 -7.64 -7.23
N TYR A 194 -8.46 -6.71 -7.61
CA TYR A 194 -8.29 -6.24 -8.98
C TYR A 194 -6.85 -5.92 -9.32
N ARG A 195 -6.51 -6.11 -10.60
CA ARG A 195 -5.17 -5.91 -11.17
C ARG A 195 -5.31 -5.31 -12.56
N GLY A 196 -5.02 -4.02 -12.69
CA GLY A 196 -5.26 -3.26 -13.92
C GLY A 196 -4.16 -3.36 -14.98
N GLY A 197 -2.97 -3.89 -14.65
CA GLY A 197 -1.85 -4.01 -15.58
C GLY A 197 -1.30 -2.65 -16.03
N GLY A 198 -0.54 -2.64 -17.14
CA GLY A 198 0.24 -1.48 -17.60
C GLY A 198 -0.54 -0.26 -18.10
N SER A 199 -1.87 -0.38 -18.26
CA SER A 199 -2.75 0.74 -18.64
C SER A 199 -3.53 1.32 -17.45
N HIS A 200 -3.20 0.90 -16.23
CA HIS A 200 -3.87 1.32 -15.00
C HIS A 200 -2.81 1.84 -14.05
N SER A 201 -2.69 3.17 -13.94
CA SER A 201 -1.67 3.79 -13.10
C SER A 201 -2.12 3.98 -11.66
N HIS A 202 -1.24 4.54 -10.81
CA HIS A 202 -1.57 4.93 -9.45
C HIS A 202 -2.79 5.86 -9.40
N GLY A 203 -2.88 6.81 -10.34
CA GLY A 203 -4.00 7.74 -10.48
C GLY A 203 -5.33 7.08 -10.86
N ASP A 204 -5.30 6.07 -11.72
CA ASP A 204 -6.51 5.35 -12.16
C ASP A 204 -7.16 4.56 -11.02
N ALA A 205 -6.36 4.08 -10.07
CA ALA A 205 -6.83 3.31 -8.93
C ALA A 205 -7.86 4.06 -8.07
N LYS A 206 -7.93 5.39 -8.13
CA LYS A 206 -9.00 6.17 -7.46
C LYS A 206 -10.41 5.76 -7.88
N ARG A 207 -10.57 5.15 -9.05
CA ARG A 207 -11.86 4.70 -9.60
C ARG A 207 -12.17 3.24 -9.25
N ASP A 208 -11.29 2.56 -8.52
CA ASP A 208 -11.43 1.14 -8.21
C ASP A 208 -12.39 0.83 -7.06
N TYR A 209 -13.09 1.81 -6.50
CA TYR A 209 -14.00 1.62 -5.37
C TYR A 209 -15.12 0.59 -5.66
N ASN A 210 -15.48 0.39 -6.94
CA ASN A 210 -16.45 -0.63 -7.35
C ASN A 210 -15.85 -2.00 -7.65
N ARG A 211 -14.52 -2.16 -7.61
CA ARG A 211 -13.84 -3.43 -7.92
C ARG A 211 -13.91 -4.35 -6.70
N ARG A 212 -14.62 -5.47 -6.81
CA ARG A 212 -14.83 -6.42 -5.71
C ARG A 212 -14.17 -7.77 -5.96
#